data_AF-A0A1Z5R379-F1
#
_entry.id   AF-A0A1Z5R379-F1
#
_cell.length_a   1.000
_cell.length_b   1.000
_cell.length_c   1.000
_cell.angle_alpha   90.00
_cell.angle_beta   90.00
_cell.angle_gamma   90.00
#
_symmetry.space_group_name_H-M   'P 1'
#
loop_
_entity.id
_entity.type
_entity.pdbx_description
1 polymer ?
#
loop_
_entity_poly.entity_id
_entity_poly.type
_entity_poly.pdbx_seq_one_letter_code
_entity_poly.pdbx_strand_id
1 'polypeptide(L)'
;VRREALRQAEELDELRQRVDLQQARLEAAVIGRSRALDGVERGKELLQEQIERVLPLSRALTTAHQRVQEAKEALSGDKFRLKDLQRLLRTRQQCMVSHVAGLYPVKVFHDLPRHAENPCDDTNGEHGTLPEENGTFSGGNGTHLPTIIKSPQACGWTFFGWDIMKHKMKQKSYRNKELQRSAAVLGYAAHAVLLIACYLDVPLRYPLRFGGSRSYVSDRLPSADTASAGLASTRNTKSQLTEYPLFLESQEDDSTSASYAIYLLHKDTEQLLNYVGAESCGRHVFGNLRELLRIIQSDEFVYR
;
A
#
# COMPACT_ATOMS: atom_id res chain seq x y z
N VAL A 1 -121.70 36.91 12.49
CA VAL A 1 -121.70 36.01 11.31
C VAL A 1 -120.77 36.48 10.18
N ARG A 2 -121.08 37.52 9.38
CA ARG A 2 -120.25 37.87 8.19
C ARG A 2 -118.83 38.40 8.49
N ARG A 3 -118.64 39.13 9.61
CA ARG A 3 -117.32 39.66 10.03
C ARG A 3 -116.41 38.61 10.68
N GLU A 4 -116.99 37.62 11.37
CA GLU A 4 -116.23 36.52 11.98
C GLU A 4 -115.74 35.54 10.92
N ALA A 5 -116.56 35.26 9.90
CA ALA A 5 -116.16 34.44 8.76
C ALA A 5 -115.00 35.06 7.95
N LEU A 6 -114.94 36.40 7.85
CA LEU A 6 -113.81 37.09 7.20
C LEU A 6 -112.53 36.98 8.04
N ARG A 7 -112.60 37.14 9.36
CA ARG A 7 -111.43 36.93 10.25
C ARG A 7 -110.93 35.50 10.22
N GLN A 8 -111.83 34.53 10.20
CA GLN A 8 -111.46 33.11 10.07
C GLN A 8 -110.81 32.78 8.72
N ALA A 9 -111.22 33.45 7.64
CA ALA A 9 -110.59 33.31 6.33
C ALA A 9 -109.18 33.92 6.32
N GLU A 10 -108.99 35.09 6.92
CA GLU A 10 -107.68 35.72 7.08
C GLU A 10 -106.72 34.85 7.91
N GLU A 11 -107.18 34.29 9.03
CA GLU A 11 -106.40 33.37 9.87
C GLU A 11 -106.02 32.07 9.13
N LEU A 12 -106.93 31.51 8.32
CA LEU A 12 -106.64 30.33 7.50
C LEU A 12 -105.64 30.63 6.39
N ASP A 13 -105.70 31.81 5.76
CA ASP A 13 -104.74 32.21 4.75
C ASP A 13 -103.35 32.51 5.36
N GLU A 14 -103.28 33.08 6.56
CA GLU A 14 -102.02 33.20 7.30
C GLU A 14 -101.42 31.84 7.66
N LEU A 15 -102.25 30.88 8.11
CA LEU A 15 -101.80 29.52 8.39
C LEU A 15 -101.30 28.81 7.13
N ARG A 16 -101.98 28.98 5.99
CA ARG A 16 -101.53 28.45 4.69
C ARG A 16 -100.18 29.03 4.30
N GLN A 17 -100.01 30.35 4.35
CA GLN A 17 -98.73 30.97 4.05
C GLN A 17 -97.59 30.48 4.95
N ARG A 18 -97.87 30.23 6.24
CA ARG A 18 -96.87 29.66 7.17
C ARG A 18 -96.50 28.23 6.81
N VAL A 19 -97.48 27.40 6.43
CA VAL A 19 -97.23 26.03 5.96
C VAL A 19 -96.43 26.05 4.66
N ASP A 20 -96.80 26.89 3.70
CA ASP A 20 -96.09 27.03 2.42
C ASP A 20 -94.64 27.52 2.64
N LEU A 21 -94.42 28.47 3.55
CA LEU A 21 -93.09 28.93 3.94
C LEU A 21 -92.27 27.82 4.61
N GLN A 22 -92.88 27.03 5.50
CA GLN A 22 -92.23 25.89 6.14
C GLN A 22 -91.88 24.81 5.11
N GLN A 23 -92.78 24.55 4.16
CA GLN A 23 -92.59 23.61 3.08
C GLN A 23 -91.45 24.06 2.15
N ALA A 24 -91.43 25.31 1.72
CA ALA A 24 -90.33 25.87 0.92
C ALA A 24 -88.98 25.80 1.66
N ARG A 25 -88.96 26.02 2.98
CA ARG A 25 -87.76 25.88 3.81
C ARG A 25 -87.28 24.42 3.89
N LEU A 26 -88.20 23.46 4.05
CA LEU A 26 -87.87 22.04 4.04
C LEU A 26 -87.35 21.60 2.66
N GLU A 27 -87.97 22.03 1.58
CA GLU A 27 -87.52 21.76 0.20
C GLU A 27 -86.12 22.33 -0.06
N ALA A 28 -85.88 23.58 0.34
CA ALA A 28 -84.56 24.19 0.24
C ALA A 28 -83.50 23.45 1.08
N ALA A 29 -83.87 23.00 2.28
CA ALA A 29 -82.98 22.21 3.14
C ALA A 29 -82.67 20.83 2.55
N VAL A 30 -83.65 20.16 1.94
CA VAL A 30 -83.47 18.86 1.26
C VAL A 30 -82.56 19.01 0.04
N ILE A 31 -82.78 20.03 -0.80
CA ILE A 31 -81.93 20.32 -1.95
C ILE A 31 -80.51 20.68 -1.51
N GLY A 32 -80.38 21.49 -0.44
CA GLY A 32 -79.08 21.82 0.16
C GLY A 32 -78.33 20.59 0.66
N ARG A 33 -79.03 19.67 1.33
CA ARG A 33 -78.47 18.39 1.78
C ARG A 33 -78.03 17.51 0.61
N SER A 34 -78.84 17.41 -0.45
CA SER A 34 -78.49 16.64 -1.65
C SER A 34 -77.21 17.19 -2.30
N ARG A 35 -77.12 18.51 -2.50
CA ARG A 35 -75.93 19.14 -3.10
C ARG A 35 -74.67 18.95 -2.25
N ALA A 36 -74.82 18.97 -0.92
CA ALA A 36 -73.73 18.71 0.01
C ALA A 36 -73.25 17.25 -0.09
N LEU A 37 -74.17 16.28 -0.19
CA LEU A 37 -73.85 14.86 -0.41
C LEU A 37 -73.10 14.66 -1.74
N ASP A 38 -73.59 15.24 -2.84
CA ASP A 38 -72.91 15.16 -4.14
C ASP A 38 -71.51 15.79 -4.09
N GLY A 39 -71.34 16.85 -3.28
CA GLY A 39 -70.04 17.48 -3.04
C GLY A 39 -69.05 16.55 -2.32
N VAL A 40 -69.54 15.78 -1.35
CA VAL A 40 -68.74 14.75 -0.65
C VAL A 40 -68.39 13.59 -1.59
N GLU A 41 -69.32 13.15 -2.43
CA GLU A 41 -69.07 12.07 -3.41
C GLU A 41 -68.00 12.47 -4.44
N ARG A 42 -68.10 13.67 -5.03
CA ARG A 42 -67.05 14.19 -5.92
C ARG A 42 -65.69 14.29 -5.23
N GLY A 43 -65.66 14.70 -3.96
CA GLY A 43 -64.44 14.73 -3.16
C GLY A 43 -63.83 13.33 -2.95
N LYS A 44 -64.68 12.32 -2.72
CA LYS A 44 -64.26 10.92 -2.59
C LYS A 44 -63.68 10.36 -3.90
N GLU A 45 -64.32 10.64 -5.04
CA GLU A 45 -63.83 10.23 -6.36
C GLU A 45 -62.44 10.84 -6.66
N LEU A 46 -62.27 12.13 -6.39
CA LEU A 46 -60.97 12.79 -6.57
C LEU A 46 -59.88 12.15 -5.69
N LEU A 47 -60.19 11.85 -4.43
CA LEU A 47 -59.24 11.18 -3.53
C LEU A 47 -58.91 9.76 -4.03
N GLN A 48 -59.91 9.03 -4.56
CA GLN A 48 -59.71 7.71 -5.14
C GLN A 48 -58.77 7.77 -6.35
N GLU A 49 -58.95 8.73 -7.25
CA GLU A 49 -58.03 8.94 -8.39
C GLU A 49 -56.60 9.25 -7.94
N GLN A 50 -56.44 10.06 -6.88
CA GLN A 50 -55.11 10.35 -6.31
C GLN A 50 -54.46 9.10 -5.72
N ILE A 51 -55.23 8.27 -5.01
CA ILE A 51 -54.76 6.99 -4.48
C ILE A 51 -54.32 6.07 -5.62
N GLU A 52 -55.13 5.97 -6.69
CA GLU A 52 -54.82 5.15 -7.86
C GLU A 52 -53.56 5.61 -8.60
N ARG A 53 -53.24 6.91 -8.58
CA ARG A 53 -51.99 7.45 -9.12
C ARG A 53 -50.78 7.20 -8.21
N VAL A 54 -50.94 7.31 -6.90
CA VAL A 54 -49.82 7.22 -5.93
C VAL A 54 -49.46 5.78 -5.59
N LEU A 55 -50.42 4.87 -5.60
CA LEU A 55 -50.23 3.48 -5.16
C LEU A 55 -49.27 2.67 -6.07
N PRO A 56 -49.25 2.84 -7.40
CA PRO A 56 -48.21 2.25 -8.25
C PRO A 56 -46.83 2.84 -7.96
N LEU A 57 -46.74 4.15 -7.69
CA LEU A 57 -45.48 4.83 -7.38
C LEU A 57 -44.89 4.34 -6.05
N SER A 58 -45.72 4.14 -5.01
CA SER A 58 -45.25 3.60 -3.73
C SER A 58 -44.75 2.16 -3.88
N ARG A 59 -45.42 1.33 -4.68
CA ARG A 59 -44.95 -0.03 -5.03
C ARG A 59 -43.64 0.00 -5.82
N ALA A 60 -43.51 0.90 -6.79
CA ALA A 60 -42.27 1.09 -7.53
C ALA A 60 -41.13 1.54 -6.61
N LEU A 61 -41.42 2.41 -5.63
CA LEU A 61 -40.44 2.87 -4.66
C LEU A 61 -39.98 1.75 -3.73
N THR A 62 -40.89 0.93 -3.19
CA THR A 62 -40.52 -0.20 -2.33
C THR A 62 -39.71 -1.25 -3.08
N THR A 63 -40.09 -1.57 -4.32
CA THR A 63 -39.30 -2.48 -5.17
C THR A 63 -37.93 -1.91 -5.54
N ALA A 64 -37.82 -0.61 -5.81
CA ALA A 64 -36.53 0.05 -6.02
C ALA A 64 -35.66 0.01 -4.75
N HIS A 65 -36.25 0.26 -3.58
CA HIS A 65 -35.56 0.18 -2.29
C HIS A 65 -35.03 -1.23 -2.01
N GLN A 66 -35.87 -2.25 -2.22
CA GLN A 66 -35.51 -3.67 -2.13
C GLN A 66 -34.29 -3.98 -3.02
N ARG A 67 -34.31 -3.58 -4.29
CA ARG A 67 -33.21 -3.80 -5.24
C ARG A 67 -31.91 -3.13 -4.80
N VAL A 68 -31.97 -1.93 -4.26
CA VAL A 68 -30.79 -1.22 -3.73
C VAL A 68 -30.21 -1.97 -2.53
N GLN A 69 -31.06 -2.49 -1.66
CA GLN A 69 -30.63 -3.25 -0.49
C GLN A 69 -29.97 -4.58 -0.90
N GLU A 70 -30.55 -5.31 -1.84
CA GLU A 70 -29.96 -6.53 -2.43
C GLU A 70 -28.60 -6.23 -3.09
N ALA A 71 -28.50 -5.13 -3.86
CA ALA A 71 -27.24 -4.72 -4.47
C ALA A 71 -26.17 -4.34 -3.42
N LYS A 72 -26.57 -3.72 -2.31
CA LYS A 72 -25.66 -3.38 -1.20
C LYS A 72 -25.13 -4.64 -0.52
N GLU A 73 -25.98 -5.64 -0.32
CA GLU A 73 -25.60 -6.93 0.27
C GLU A 73 -24.64 -7.69 -0.65
N ALA A 74 -24.93 -7.75 -1.96
CA ALA A 74 -24.04 -8.33 -2.96
C ALA A 74 -22.66 -7.64 -2.97
N LEU A 75 -22.64 -6.29 -2.98
CA LEU A 75 -21.39 -5.52 -2.93
C LEU A 75 -20.62 -5.75 -1.63
N SER A 76 -21.31 -5.92 -0.51
CA SER A 76 -20.68 -6.27 0.77
C SER A 76 -19.96 -7.62 0.67
N GLY A 77 -20.62 -8.63 0.10
CA GLY A 77 -20.03 -9.94 -0.16
C GLY A 77 -18.77 -9.87 -1.03
N ASP A 78 -18.83 -9.14 -2.14
CA ASP A 78 -17.67 -8.97 -3.03
C ASP A 78 -16.51 -8.23 -2.37
N LYS A 79 -16.78 -7.27 -1.47
CA LYS A 79 -15.72 -6.63 -0.66
C LYS A 79 -14.97 -7.62 0.22
N PHE A 80 -15.67 -8.59 0.83
CA PHE A 80 -15.01 -9.63 1.62
C PHE A 80 -14.16 -10.54 0.74
N ARG A 81 -14.72 -11.01 -0.39
CA ARG A 81 -13.99 -11.85 -1.35
C ARG A 81 -12.73 -11.17 -1.90
N LEU A 82 -12.80 -9.87 -2.19
CA LEU A 82 -11.65 -9.09 -2.64
C LEU A 82 -10.58 -8.98 -1.54
N LYS A 83 -10.97 -8.76 -0.28
CA LYS A 83 -10.05 -8.74 0.85
C LYS A 83 -9.36 -10.09 1.05
N ASP A 84 -10.10 -11.18 0.90
CA ASP A 84 -9.54 -12.53 1.00
C ASP A 84 -8.56 -12.81 -0.15
N LEU A 85 -8.88 -12.40 -1.37
CA LEU A 85 -7.98 -12.52 -2.52
C LEU A 85 -6.73 -11.66 -2.36
N GLN A 86 -6.87 -10.42 -1.87
CA GLN A 86 -5.75 -9.54 -1.55
C GLN A 86 -4.83 -10.20 -0.52
N ARG A 87 -5.40 -10.81 0.54
CA ARG A 87 -4.63 -11.55 1.54
C ARG A 87 -3.87 -12.71 0.91
N LEU A 88 -4.54 -13.52 0.09
CA LEU A 88 -3.91 -14.67 -0.58
C LEU A 88 -2.76 -14.24 -1.51
N LEU A 89 -2.95 -13.14 -2.25
CA LEU A 89 -1.91 -12.55 -3.09
C LEU A 89 -0.72 -12.08 -2.24
N ARG A 90 -0.98 -11.32 -1.16
CA ARG A 90 0.07 -10.83 -0.26
C ARG A 90 0.84 -11.96 0.41
N THR A 91 0.15 -13.02 0.87
CA THR A 91 0.80 -14.22 1.42
C THR A 91 1.69 -14.90 0.38
N ARG A 92 1.23 -15.00 -0.87
CA ARG A 92 2.04 -15.55 -1.97
C ARG A 92 3.27 -14.68 -2.24
N GLN A 93 3.11 -13.36 -2.31
CA GLN A 93 4.22 -12.41 -2.49
C GLN A 93 5.24 -12.53 -1.37
N GLN A 94 4.77 -12.56 -0.11
CA GLN A 94 5.61 -12.76 1.06
C GLN A 94 6.42 -14.08 0.96
N CYS A 95 5.78 -15.21 0.63
CA CYS A 95 6.50 -16.47 0.44
C CYS A 95 7.57 -16.38 -0.67
N MET A 96 7.24 -15.77 -1.81
CA MET A 96 8.20 -15.62 -2.91
C MET A 96 9.39 -14.74 -2.51
N VAL A 97 9.15 -13.64 -1.81
CA VAL A 97 10.21 -12.76 -1.28
C VAL A 97 11.02 -13.44 -0.17
N SER A 98 10.40 -14.27 0.67
CA SER A 98 11.11 -15.10 1.65
C SER A 98 12.08 -16.08 0.99
N HIS A 99 11.71 -16.66 -0.16
CA HIS A 99 12.65 -17.48 -0.93
C HIS A 99 13.82 -16.65 -1.47
N VAL A 100 13.59 -15.41 -1.95
CA VAL A 100 14.67 -14.50 -2.37
C VAL A 100 15.60 -14.19 -1.21
N ALA A 101 15.08 -13.93 -0.02
CA ALA A 101 15.90 -13.69 1.17
C ALA A 101 16.76 -14.90 1.56
N GLY A 102 16.24 -16.12 1.38
CA GLY A 102 16.99 -17.36 1.58
C GLY A 102 18.10 -17.55 0.55
N LEU A 103 17.85 -17.17 -0.71
CA LEU A 103 18.85 -17.21 -1.78
C LEU A 103 19.90 -16.11 -1.63
N TYR A 104 19.52 -14.93 -1.12
CA TYR A 104 20.34 -13.72 -1.03
C TYR A 104 20.39 -13.17 0.41
N PRO A 105 21.03 -13.89 1.35
CA PRO A 105 21.05 -13.48 2.75
C PRO A 105 21.87 -12.19 2.95
N VAL A 106 21.21 -11.17 3.52
CA VAL A 106 21.84 -9.92 3.98
C VAL A 106 22.09 -10.04 5.48
N LYS A 107 23.35 -10.22 5.90
CA LYS A 107 23.72 -10.39 7.31
C LYS A 107 24.48 -9.17 7.84
N VAL A 108 24.08 -8.70 9.02
CA VAL A 108 24.83 -7.71 9.82
C VAL A 108 25.91 -8.46 10.60
N PHE A 109 27.12 -7.91 10.70
CA PHE A 109 28.11 -8.45 11.64
C PHE A 109 27.63 -8.18 13.07
N HIS A 110 27.18 -9.23 13.74
CA HIS A 110 27.34 -9.33 15.18
C HIS A 110 28.54 -10.25 15.41
N ASP A 111 29.54 -9.72 16.11
CA ASP A 111 30.87 -10.28 16.37
C ASP A 111 30.97 -11.80 16.20
N LEU A 112 31.64 -12.22 15.13
CA LEU A 112 32.22 -13.57 15.08
C LEU A 112 33.41 -13.57 16.05
N PRO A 113 33.52 -14.54 16.99
CA PRO A 113 34.70 -14.66 17.83
C PRO A 113 35.94 -14.79 16.94
N ARG A 114 36.88 -13.85 17.07
CA ARG A 114 38.23 -13.98 16.52
C ARG A 114 38.93 -15.13 17.25
N HIS A 115 38.74 -16.38 16.83
CA HIS A 115 39.65 -17.47 17.18
C HIS A 115 39.64 -18.53 16.08
N ALA A 116 40.60 -18.39 15.17
CA ALA A 116 41.35 -19.51 14.57
C ALA A 116 42.46 -18.89 13.70
N GLU A 117 43.37 -18.15 14.34
CA GLU A 117 44.70 -18.00 13.78
C GLU A 117 45.40 -19.35 14.00
N ASN A 118 45.68 -20.04 12.89
CA ASN A 118 46.66 -21.12 12.86
C ASN A 118 48.04 -20.52 13.14
N PRO A 119 48.84 -21.09 14.04
CA PRO A 119 50.28 -20.94 13.99
C PRO A 119 50.89 -22.31 13.70
N CYS A 120 51.24 -22.56 12.44
CA CYS A 120 52.36 -23.45 12.13
C CYS A 120 53.59 -22.57 12.12
N ASP A 121 54.38 -22.61 13.18
CA ASP A 121 55.80 -22.24 13.14
C ASP A 121 56.56 -23.24 14.02
N ASP A 122 57.38 -24.03 13.33
CA ASP A 122 58.39 -24.90 13.89
C ASP A 122 59.52 -24.07 14.50
N THR A 123 59.84 -24.26 15.79
CA THR A 123 61.24 -24.31 16.26
C THR A 123 61.33 -25.03 17.61
N ASN A 124 62.26 -25.98 17.67
CA ASN A 124 62.63 -26.85 18.78
C ASN A 124 62.96 -26.16 20.12
N GLY A 125 62.71 -26.86 21.23
CA GLY A 125 63.29 -26.56 22.55
C GLY A 125 62.64 -27.37 23.68
N GLU A 126 63.43 -28.23 24.32
CA GLU A 126 63.02 -29.33 25.20
C GLU A 126 62.76 -28.94 26.67
N HIS A 127 62.07 -29.85 27.37
CA HIS A 127 62.05 -30.13 28.81
C HIS A 127 61.26 -29.24 29.80
N GLY A 128 60.27 -29.87 30.46
CA GLY A 128 60.23 -29.92 31.93
C GLY A 128 58.94 -29.48 32.65
N THR A 129 58.16 -30.47 33.08
CA THR A 129 57.45 -30.57 34.38
C THR A 129 56.29 -29.61 34.75
N LEU A 130 55.14 -30.24 35.06
CA LEU A 130 54.04 -29.73 35.90
C LEU A 130 54.54 -29.44 37.34
N PRO A 131 53.88 -28.56 38.13
CA PRO A 131 52.74 -29.01 38.94
C PRO A 131 51.56 -28.03 39.06
N GLU A 132 50.42 -28.60 39.47
CA GLU A 132 49.22 -27.93 40.00
C GLU A 132 49.51 -27.03 41.21
N GLU A 133 48.70 -25.98 41.41
CA GLU A 133 48.13 -25.65 42.73
C GLU A 133 47.02 -24.60 42.70
N ASN A 134 46.03 -24.83 43.56
CA ASN A 134 44.85 -24.03 43.85
C ASN A 134 45.18 -22.73 44.59
N GLY A 135 44.36 -21.69 44.44
CA GLY A 135 44.46 -20.50 45.31
C GLY A 135 43.36 -19.47 45.10
N THR A 136 42.44 -19.42 46.06
CA THR A 136 41.27 -18.54 46.11
C THR A 136 41.58 -17.19 46.80
N PHE A 137 40.76 -16.19 46.49
CA PHE A 137 40.40 -14.99 47.28
C PHE A 137 41.32 -13.74 47.32
N SER A 138 40.66 -12.61 47.01
CA SER A 138 40.49 -11.43 47.89
C SER A 138 41.08 -10.10 47.40
N GLY A 139 40.17 -9.18 47.07
CA GLY A 139 40.07 -7.89 47.77
C GLY A 139 40.87 -6.71 47.20
N GLY A 140 40.16 -5.64 46.82
CA GLY A 140 40.78 -4.32 46.65
C GLY A 140 39.95 -3.31 45.86
N ASN A 141 39.07 -2.61 46.56
CA ASN A 141 38.22 -1.53 46.05
C ASN A 141 39.00 -0.36 45.44
N GLY A 142 38.45 0.26 44.39
CA GLY A 142 38.95 1.51 43.81
C GLY A 142 37.95 2.15 42.86
N THR A 143 37.07 2.97 43.42
CA THR A 143 35.99 3.75 42.81
C THR A 143 36.45 4.67 41.67
N HIS A 144 35.86 4.57 40.48
CA HIS A 144 35.46 5.72 39.63
C HIS A 144 34.55 5.28 38.46
N LEU A 145 33.31 5.76 38.46
CA LEU A 145 32.42 5.83 37.29
C LEU A 145 32.62 7.20 36.61
N PRO A 146 32.07 7.45 35.41
CA PRO A 146 32.27 6.80 34.13
C PRO A 146 32.74 7.88 33.10
N THR A 147 32.49 7.66 31.81
CA THR A 147 32.58 8.66 30.71
C THR A 147 33.96 8.82 30.09
N ILE A 148 34.18 8.14 28.96
CA ILE A 148 34.53 8.79 27.69
C ILE A 148 33.84 7.97 26.60
N ILE A 149 32.87 8.61 25.97
CA ILE A 149 32.25 8.17 24.73
C ILE A 149 33.37 8.06 23.69
N LYS A 150 33.70 6.84 23.28
CA LYS A 150 34.40 6.59 22.02
C LYS A 150 33.41 5.91 21.07
N SER A 151 32.82 6.77 20.24
CA SER A 151 32.32 6.56 18.88
C SER A 151 32.08 5.10 18.44
N PRO A 152 30.85 4.74 17.99
CA PRO A 152 30.62 3.44 17.38
C PRO A 152 31.40 3.38 16.06
N GLN A 153 32.45 2.56 16.05
CA GLN A 153 33.24 2.27 14.88
C GLN A 153 32.34 1.59 13.83
N ALA A 154 32.43 2.08 12.59
CA ALA A 154 31.55 1.76 11.47
C ALA A 154 31.17 0.27 11.36
N CYS A 155 29.85 0.03 11.37
CA CYS A 155 29.25 -1.27 11.16
C CYS A 155 29.36 -1.65 9.66
N GLY A 156 30.22 -2.62 9.34
CA GLY A 156 30.25 -3.22 8.00
C GLY A 156 29.02 -4.08 7.76
N TRP A 157 28.64 -4.32 6.50
CA TRP A 157 27.50 -5.19 6.13
C TRP A 157 28.02 -6.30 5.22
N THR A 158 27.51 -7.53 5.36
CA THR A 158 27.80 -8.63 4.43
C THR A 158 26.59 -9.02 3.62
N PHE A 159 26.85 -9.27 2.33
CA PHE A 159 25.96 -10.01 1.45
C PHE A 159 26.65 -11.36 1.21
N PHE A 160 26.00 -12.49 1.54
CA PHE A 160 26.64 -13.82 1.56
C PHE A 160 27.85 -14.00 2.49
N GLY A 161 27.98 -13.21 3.56
CA GLY A 161 29.11 -13.34 4.49
C GLY A 161 30.44 -12.80 3.93
N TRP A 162 30.40 -11.96 2.89
CA TRP A 162 31.59 -11.29 2.35
C TRP A 162 31.67 -9.84 2.83
N ASP A 163 32.76 -9.51 3.52
CA ASP A 163 33.07 -8.16 4.04
C ASP A 163 33.20 -7.15 2.90
N ILE A 164 32.29 -6.17 2.86
CA ILE A 164 32.46 -4.96 2.06
C ILE A 164 33.22 -3.96 2.93
N MET A 165 34.44 -3.63 2.51
CA MET A 165 35.36 -2.64 3.10
C MET A 165 36.09 -3.03 4.40
N LYS A 166 37.19 -3.80 4.28
CA LYS A 166 38.36 -3.63 5.17
C LYS A 166 39.64 -3.65 4.36
N HIS A 167 40.24 -2.47 4.17
CA HIS A 167 41.52 -2.31 3.51
C HIS A 167 42.69 -2.68 4.44
N LYS A 168 43.54 -3.63 4.02
CA LYS A 168 44.97 -3.61 4.33
C LYS A 168 45.77 -3.73 3.03
N MET A 169 46.61 -2.73 2.80
CA MET A 169 47.50 -2.62 1.63
C MET A 169 48.47 -3.81 1.55
N LYS A 170 48.64 -4.35 0.33
CA LYS A 170 49.92 -4.66 -0.38
C LYS A 170 49.79 -5.86 -1.33
N GLN A 171 49.04 -5.75 -2.44
CA GLN A 171 49.31 -6.43 -3.73
C GLN A 171 48.24 -6.10 -4.80
N LYS A 172 48.66 -5.82 -6.04
CA LYS A 172 47.77 -5.55 -7.20
C LYS A 172 46.81 -6.73 -7.51
N SER A 173 47.26 -7.97 -7.27
CA SER A 173 46.45 -9.19 -7.43
C SER A 173 45.32 -9.29 -6.40
N TYR A 174 45.57 -8.83 -5.17
CA TYR A 174 44.57 -8.82 -4.08
C TYR A 174 43.44 -7.82 -4.38
N ARG A 175 43.78 -6.62 -4.90
CA ARG A 175 42.81 -5.59 -5.30
C ARG A 175 41.81 -6.10 -6.35
N ASN A 176 42.28 -6.80 -7.37
CA ASN A 176 41.40 -7.30 -8.44
C ASN A 176 40.41 -8.37 -7.92
N LYS A 177 40.84 -9.23 -6.99
CA LYS A 177 39.95 -10.22 -6.36
C LYS A 177 38.87 -9.55 -5.50
N GLU A 178 39.21 -8.48 -4.80
CA GLU A 178 38.24 -7.69 -4.01
C GLU A 178 37.24 -6.94 -4.90
N LEU A 179 37.69 -6.31 -5.99
CA LEU A 179 36.82 -5.64 -6.95
C LEU A 179 35.86 -6.62 -7.64
N GLN A 180 36.34 -7.83 -7.98
CA GLN A 180 35.48 -8.86 -8.54
C GLN A 180 34.44 -9.38 -7.53
N ARG A 181 34.82 -9.50 -6.26
CA ARG A 181 33.91 -9.89 -5.17
C ARG A 181 32.85 -8.81 -4.92
N SER A 182 33.24 -7.54 -4.86
CA SER A 182 32.28 -6.44 -4.68
C SER A 182 31.32 -6.33 -5.87
N ALA A 183 31.83 -6.50 -7.09
CA ALA A 183 31.03 -6.58 -8.30
C ALA A 183 30.02 -7.75 -8.27
N ALA A 184 30.43 -8.94 -7.82
CA ALA A 184 29.53 -10.08 -7.66
C ALA A 184 28.41 -9.78 -6.64
N VAL A 185 28.77 -9.22 -5.48
CA VAL A 185 27.83 -8.86 -4.43
C VAL A 185 26.81 -7.83 -4.91
N LEU A 186 27.27 -6.80 -5.61
CA LEU A 186 26.38 -5.77 -6.15
C LEU A 186 25.48 -6.31 -7.27
N GLY A 187 26.00 -7.21 -8.11
CA GLY A 187 25.20 -7.91 -9.11
C GLY A 187 24.10 -8.78 -8.50
N TYR A 188 24.40 -9.51 -7.43
CA TYR A 188 23.38 -10.29 -6.74
C TYR A 188 22.37 -9.41 -5.97
N ALA A 189 22.80 -8.27 -5.43
CA ALA A 189 21.88 -7.29 -4.85
C ALA A 189 20.91 -6.75 -5.91
N ALA A 190 21.41 -6.40 -7.09
CA ALA A 190 20.58 -6.00 -8.23
C ALA A 190 19.60 -7.10 -8.65
N HIS A 191 20.04 -8.35 -8.64
CA HIS A 191 19.14 -9.48 -8.93
C HIS A 191 18.05 -9.65 -7.86
N ALA A 192 18.39 -9.52 -6.58
CA ALA A 192 17.41 -9.57 -5.50
C ALA A 192 16.37 -8.45 -5.63
N VAL A 193 16.81 -7.21 -5.89
CA VAL A 193 15.92 -6.06 -6.15
C VAL A 193 15.01 -6.32 -7.35
N LEU A 194 15.55 -6.84 -8.45
CA LEU A 194 14.78 -7.19 -9.64
C LEU A 194 13.71 -8.26 -9.34
N LEU A 195 14.06 -9.34 -8.64
CA LEU A 195 13.11 -10.40 -8.28
C LEU A 195 12.01 -9.89 -7.34
N ILE A 196 12.38 -9.10 -6.32
CA ILE A 196 11.40 -8.51 -5.40
C ILE A 196 10.45 -7.59 -6.17
N ALA A 197 10.97 -6.75 -7.06
CA ALA A 197 10.15 -5.88 -7.90
C ALA A 197 9.18 -6.68 -8.78
N CYS A 198 9.64 -7.77 -9.41
CA CYS A 198 8.78 -8.66 -10.20
C CYS A 198 7.69 -9.34 -9.35
N TYR A 199 8.01 -9.79 -8.13
CA TYR A 199 7.03 -10.43 -7.26
C TYR A 199 6.01 -9.46 -6.67
N LEU A 200 6.42 -8.22 -6.41
CA LEU A 200 5.53 -7.15 -5.97
C LEU A 200 4.75 -6.50 -7.13
N ASP A 201 5.04 -6.88 -8.37
CA ASP A 201 4.49 -6.29 -9.60
C ASP A 201 4.75 -4.76 -9.67
N VAL A 202 5.96 -4.35 -9.29
CA VAL A 202 6.40 -2.95 -9.30
C VAL A 202 7.40 -2.73 -10.44
N PRO A 203 7.08 -1.91 -11.46
CA PRO A 203 8.03 -1.60 -12.52
C PRO A 203 9.15 -0.70 -11.98
N LEU A 204 10.41 -1.14 -12.11
CA LEU A 204 11.57 -0.36 -11.68
C LEU A 204 11.77 0.88 -12.57
N ARG A 205 12.17 2.00 -11.96
CA ARG A 205 12.48 3.24 -12.67
C ARG A 205 13.75 3.10 -13.50
N TYR A 206 14.76 2.42 -12.97
CA TYR A 206 16.01 2.15 -13.67
C TYR A 206 16.12 0.66 -13.99
N PRO A 207 15.89 0.24 -15.25
CA PRO A 207 15.93 -1.17 -15.61
C PRO A 207 17.28 -1.83 -15.28
N LEU A 208 17.22 -2.96 -14.59
CA LEU A 208 18.39 -3.75 -14.18
C LEU A 208 18.66 -4.88 -15.18
N ARG A 209 19.93 -5.04 -15.56
CA ARG A 209 20.42 -6.18 -16.34
C ARG A 209 21.34 -7.01 -15.46
N PHE A 210 20.84 -8.14 -15.00
CA PHE A 210 21.64 -9.07 -14.21
C PHE A 210 22.64 -9.82 -15.11
N GLY A 211 23.93 -9.72 -14.78
CA GLY A 211 25.04 -10.40 -15.44
C GLY A 211 26.05 -10.97 -14.45
N GLY A 212 25.61 -11.30 -13.22
CA GLY A 212 26.51 -11.66 -12.13
C GLY A 212 27.44 -10.50 -11.79
N SER A 213 28.75 -10.74 -11.77
CA SER A 213 29.77 -9.69 -11.57
C SER A 213 29.80 -8.61 -12.65
N ARG A 214 29.14 -8.80 -13.79
CA ARG A 214 29.05 -7.81 -14.87
C ARG A 214 27.60 -7.36 -15.06
N SER A 215 26.97 -6.92 -13.98
CA SER A 215 25.61 -6.39 -14.01
C SER A 215 25.59 -4.89 -14.37
N TYR A 216 24.49 -4.43 -14.96
CA TYR A 216 24.33 -3.04 -15.40
C TYR A 216 22.97 -2.48 -14.97
N VAL A 217 22.89 -1.16 -14.83
CA VAL A 217 21.64 -0.41 -14.61
C VAL A 217 21.48 0.63 -15.70
N SER A 218 20.26 0.81 -16.17
CA SER A 218 19.97 1.71 -17.29
C SER A 218 19.26 2.98 -16.84
N ASP A 219 19.69 4.12 -17.34
CA ASP A 219 19.00 5.40 -17.13
C ASP A 219 18.61 6.07 -18.46
N ARG A 220 17.49 6.78 -18.43
CA ARG A 220 16.98 7.60 -19.54
C ARG A 220 17.52 9.03 -19.44
N LEU A 221 18.81 9.19 -19.23
CA LEU A 221 19.43 10.50 -19.41
C LEU A 221 19.54 10.80 -20.90
N PRO A 222 19.24 12.04 -21.35
CA PRO A 222 19.57 12.45 -22.70
C PRO A 222 21.09 12.41 -22.85
N SER A 223 21.58 11.48 -23.67
CA SER A 223 23.00 11.42 -24.01
C SER A 223 23.40 12.73 -24.70
N ALA A 224 24.43 13.39 -24.17
CA ALA A 224 24.96 14.64 -24.71
C ALA A 224 25.54 14.47 -26.15
N ASP A 225 25.69 13.23 -26.63
CA ASP A 225 26.37 12.92 -27.89
C ASP A 225 25.46 12.89 -29.12
N THR A 226 24.16 13.18 -28.98
CA THR A 226 23.20 13.17 -30.12
C THR A 226 22.89 14.55 -30.71
N ALA A 227 23.73 15.55 -30.44
CA ALA A 227 23.68 16.84 -31.13
C ALA A 227 24.63 16.87 -32.35
N SER A 228 24.54 15.87 -33.24
CA SER A 228 25.17 15.97 -34.56
C SER A 228 24.45 15.12 -35.61
N ALA A 229 24.08 15.81 -36.69
CA ALA A 229 23.65 15.35 -38.00
C ALA A 229 22.30 14.62 -38.11
N GLY A 230 21.38 15.29 -38.79
CA GLY A 230 20.13 14.71 -39.25
C GLY A 230 20.31 13.73 -40.41
N LEU A 231 19.28 12.90 -40.57
CA LEU A 231 18.64 12.38 -41.79
C LEU A 231 18.09 10.96 -41.51
N ALA A 232 16.77 10.88 -41.63
CA ALA A 232 15.90 9.72 -41.84
C ALA A 232 16.52 8.31 -41.69
N SER A 233 16.07 7.58 -40.66
CA SER A 233 15.84 6.14 -40.78
C SER A 233 14.65 5.71 -39.93
N THR A 234 13.58 5.33 -40.61
CA THR A 234 12.37 4.74 -40.07
C THR A 234 12.70 3.36 -39.48
N ARG A 235 12.96 3.27 -38.16
CA ARG A 235 12.79 2.04 -37.35
C ARG A 235 13.07 2.29 -35.86
N ASN A 236 12.05 2.03 -35.04
CA ASN A 236 12.05 1.83 -33.58
C ASN A 236 12.50 2.98 -32.67
N THR A 237 11.52 3.61 -32.03
CA THR A 237 11.67 4.46 -30.84
C THR A 237 12.12 3.64 -29.62
N LYS A 238 13.34 3.11 -29.63
CA LYS A 238 14.03 2.75 -28.39
C LYS A 238 14.71 4.03 -27.91
N SER A 239 14.12 4.70 -26.92
CA SER A 239 14.84 5.68 -26.12
C SER A 239 16.21 5.08 -25.76
N GLN A 240 17.31 5.67 -26.22
CA GLN A 240 18.66 5.19 -25.91
C GLN A 240 18.82 5.19 -24.39
N LEU A 241 18.70 4.02 -23.78
CA LEU A 241 18.98 3.80 -22.38
C LEU A 241 20.49 3.70 -22.26
N THR A 242 21.09 4.61 -21.49
CA THR A 242 22.53 4.54 -21.22
C THR A 242 22.75 3.51 -20.11
N GLU A 243 23.59 2.51 -20.38
CA GLU A 243 23.91 1.44 -19.43
C GLU A 243 25.12 1.84 -18.58
N TYR A 244 24.97 1.75 -17.26
CA TYR A 244 26.04 2.04 -16.29
C TYR A 244 26.45 0.75 -15.56
N PRO A 245 27.76 0.50 -15.39
CA PRO A 245 28.25 -0.75 -14.80
C PRO A 245 28.06 -0.77 -13.29
N LEU A 246 27.56 -1.88 -12.74
CA LEU A 246 27.53 -2.16 -11.29
C LEU A 246 28.82 -2.86 -10.84
N PHE A 247 29.96 -2.47 -11.40
CA PHE A 247 31.27 -3.00 -11.08
C PHE A 247 32.34 -1.97 -11.38
N LEU A 248 33.45 -2.04 -10.65
CA LEU A 248 34.61 -1.20 -10.86
C LEU A 248 35.64 -1.98 -11.68
N GLU A 249 35.90 -1.54 -12.91
CA GLU A 249 37.06 -2.00 -13.67
C GLU A 249 38.29 -1.17 -13.22
N SER A 250 39.50 -1.70 -13.34
CA SER A 250 40.72 -1.12 -12.72
C SER A 250 41.17 0.23 -13.33
N GLN A 251 40.38 0.80 -14.23
CA GLN A 251 40.62 2.05 -14.95
C GLN A 251 39.99 3.23 -14.18
N GLU A 252 40.71 4.34 -14.08
CA GLU A 252 40.37 5.44 -13.16
C GLU A 252 39.05 6.17 -13.50
N ASP A 253 38.64 6.16 -14.77
CA ASP A 253 37.42 6.83 -15.25
C ASP A 253 36.11 6.08 -14.89
N ASP A 254 36.19 4.78 -14.64
CA ASP A 254 35.02 3.92 -14.37
C ASP A 254 34.49 4.02 -12.92
N SER A 255 35.24 4.71 -12.05
CA SER A 255 34.83 4.89 -10.65
C SER A 255 33.57 5.74 -10.51
N THR A 256 33.45 6.79 -11.33
CA THR A 256 32.29 7.71 -11.29
C THR A 256 31.05 7.05 -11.89
N SER A 257 31.20 6.31 -12.99
CA SER A 257 30.10 5.60 -13.64
C SER A 257 29.55 4.47 -12.74
N ALA A 258 30.43 3.72 -12.07
CA ALA A 258 30.04 2.69 -11.11
C ALA A 258 29.37 3.29 -9.85
N SER A 259 29.87 4.43 -9.36
CA SER A 259 29.25 5.14 -8.23
C SER A 259 27.84 5.63 -8.58
N TYR A 260 27.66 6.13 -9.80
CA TYR A 260 26.33 6.52 -10.30
C TYR A 260 25.40 5.31 -10.45
N ALA A 261 25.89 4.19 -10.98
CA ALA A 261 25.12 2.95 -11.07
C ALA A 261 24.61 2.47 -9.69
N ILE A 262 25.47 2.49 -8.66
CA ILE A 262 25.10 2.14 -7.28
C ILE A 262 24.01 3.09 -6.75
N TYR A 263 24.10 4.38 -7.07
CA TYR A 263 23.08 5.37 -6.70
C TYR A 263 21.72 5.07 -7.37
N LEU A 264 21.70 4.67 -8.64
CA LEU A 264 20.47 4.28 -9.33
C LEU A 264 19.85 3.02 -8.71
N LEU A 265 20.65 2.00 -8.42
CA LEU A 265 20.19 0.80 -7.72
C LEU A 265 19.62 1.13 -6.32
N HIS A 266 20.25 2.08 -5.62
CA HIS A 266 19.71 2.60 -4.37
C HIS A 266 18.34 3.26 -4.55
N LYS A 267 18.14 4.02 -5.63
CA LYS A 267 16.85 4.65 -5.93
C LYS A 267 15.75 3.66 -6.31
N ASP A 268 16.08 2.57 -6.98
CA ASP A 268 15.11 1.48 -7.18
C ASP A 268 14.76 0.79 -5.86
N THR A 269 15.74 0.59 -4.96
CA THR A 269 15.48 0.02 -3.64
C THR A 269 14.60 0.94 -2.78
N GLU A 270 14.84 2.25 -2.83
CA GLU A 270 14.00 3.28 -2.19
C GLU A 270 12.59 3.29 -2.77
N GLN A 271 12.44 3.12 -4.09
CA GLN A 271 11.13 2.99 -4.72
C GLN A 271 10.34 1.80 -4.15
N LEU A 272 10.99 0.64 -3.97
CA LEU A 272 10.35 -0.53 -3.40
C LEU A 272 9.98 -0.33 -1.92
N LEU A 273 10.82 0.33 -1.13
CA LEU A 273 10.48 0.70 0.25
C LEU A 273 9.27 1.62 0.30
N ASN A 274 9.25 2.66 -0.53
CA ASN A 274 8.12 3.59 -0.62
C ASN A 274 6.83 2.87 -1.03
N TYR A 275 6.92 1.88 -1.94
CA TYR A 275 5.78 1.05 -2.33
C TYR A 275 5.19 0.26 -1.15
N VAL A 276 6.04 -0.28 -0.27
CA VAL A 276 5.61 -1.00 0.94
C VAL A 276 5.20 -0.03 2.06
N GLY A 277 5.41 1.28 1.89
CA GLY A 277 5.05 2.33 2.83
C GLY A 277 6.09 2.55 3.93
N ALA A 278 7.37 2.43 3.59
CA ALA A 278 8.50 2.71 4.48
C ALA A 278 9.48 3.70 3.84
N GLU A 279 10.16 4.46 4.69
CA GLU A 279 11.18 5.43 4.25
C GLU A 279 12.56 4.76 4.15
N SER A 280 13.39 5.24 3.22
CA SER A 280 14.77 4.77 3.08
C SER A 280 15.68 5.31 4.19
N CYS A 281 16.50 4.44 4.78
CA CYS A 281 17.51 4.82 5.77
C CYS A 281 18.84 5.18 5.09
N GLY A 282 18.99 6.45 4.70
CA GLY A 282 20.24 6.97 4.13
C GLY A 282 20.62 6.32 2.79
N ARG A 283 21.89 6.47 2.37
CA ARG A 283 22.41 6.03 1.06
C ARG A 283 23.01 4.61 1.09
N HIS A 284 22.33 3.65 1.71
CA HIS A 284 22.83 2.28 1.84
C HIS A 284 21.90 1.28 1.16
N VAL A 285 22.29 0.78 -0.03
CA VAL A 285 21.51 -0.23 -0.79
C VAL A 285 21.20 -1.46 0.08
N PHE A 286 22.23 -2.04 0.71
CA PHE A 286 22.07 -3.25 1.53
C PHE A 286 21.26 -3.03 2.80
N GLY A 287 21.37 -1.85 3.40
CA GLY A 287 20.56 -1.45 4.56
C GLY A 287 19.09 -1.40 4.22
N ASN A 288 18.77 -0.69 3.15
CA ASN A 288 17.41 -0.54 2.65
C ASN A 288 16.83 -1.86 2.14
N LEU A 289 17.64 -2.71 1.49
CA LEU A 289 17.22 -4.04 1.05
C LEU A 289 16.91 -4.95 2.24
N ARG A 290 17.73 -4.93 3.30
CA ARG A 290 17.44 -5.69 4.53
C ARG A 290 16.13 -5.23 5.17
N GLU A 291 15.92 -3.93 5.24
CA GLU A 291 14.71 -3.36 5.81
C GLU A 291 13.47 -3.71 4.97
N LEU A 292 13.59 -3.65 3.64
CA LEU A 292 12.55 -4.08 2.72
C LEU A 292 12.17 -5.55 2.94
N LEU A 293 13.17 -6.44 3.02
CA LEU A 293 12.94 -7.86 3.32
C LEU A 293 12.27 -8.04 4.69
N ARG A 294 12.75 -7.35 5.72
CA ARG A 294 12.18 -7.40 7.07
C ARG A 294 10.69 -7.03 7.08
N ILE A 295 10.31 -5.96 6.37
CA ILE A 295 8.93 -5.49 6.32
C ILE A 295 8.06 -6.48 5.56
N ILE A 296 8.48 -6.93 4.38
CA ILE A 296 7.68 -7.88 3.57
C ILE A 296 7.51 -9.22 4.29
N GLN A 297 8.54 -9.69 5.00
CA GLN A 297 8.48 -10.93 5.79
C GLN A 297 7.66 -10.80 7.08
N SER A 298 7.32 -9.59 7.51
CA SER A 298 6.49 -9.40 8.69
C SER A 298 5.02 -9.75 8.42
N ASP A 299 4.31 -10.19 9.45
CA ASP A 299 2.87 -10.47 9.35
C ASP A 299 2.06 -9.23 8.95
N GLU A 300 2.53 -8.03 9.31
CA GLU A 300 1.89 -6.76 8.99
C GLU A 300 1.72 -6.56 7.47
N PHE A 301 2.65 -7.07 6.66
CA PHE A 301 2.58 -6.93 5.20
C PHE A 301 1.36 -7.63 4.58
N VAL A 302 0.87 -8.71 5.20
CA VAL A 302 -0.27 -9.51 4.72
C VAL A 302 -1.60 -8.82 5.02
N TYR A 303 -1.64 -7.98 6.07
CA TYR A 303 -2.85 -7.32 6.54
C TYR A 303 -2.94 -5.83 6.18
N ARG A 304 -1.90 -5.26 5.54
CA ARG A 304 -1.94 -3.94 4.88
C ARG A 304 -2.64 -3.98 3.53
#